data_AF-A0A821VUX4-F1
#
_entry.id   AF-A0A821VUX4-F1
#
_cell.length_a   1.000
_cell.length_b   1.000
_cell.length_c   1.000
_cell.angle_alpha   90.00
_cell.angle_beta   90.00
_cell.angle_gamma   90.00
#
_symmetry.space_group_name_H-M   'P 1'
#
loop_
_entity.id
_entity.type
_entity.pdbx_description
1 polymer ?
#
loop_
_entity_poly.entity_id
_entity_poly.type
_entity_poly.pdbx_seq_one_letter_code
_entity_poly.pdbx_strand_id
1 'polypeptide(L)'
;MMTFLKLVALLLFIADSNQLNNGLGRTPQMGWNSWNHFGCNINEKLIQQTADTIVATGLAAAGYQYVNMDDCWQVSRDSQGTIQADPNAFPSGIPA
;
A
#
# COMPACT_ATOMS: atom_id res chain seq x y z
N MET A 1 9.47 -49.72 -12.50
CA MET A 1 10.01 -49.07 -11.28
C MET A 1 10.16 -47.56 -11.44
N MET A 2 10.89 -47.06 -12.44
CA MET A 2 11.10 -45.60 -12.65
C MET A 2 9.84 -44.78 -12.93
N THR A 3 8.80 -45.36 -13.55
CA THR A 3 7.54 -44.64 -13.84
C THR A 3 6.70 -44.37 -12.59
N PHE A 4 6.78 -45.26 -11.59
CA PHE A 4 6.06 -45.13 -10.31
C PHE A 4 6.72 -44.07 -9.42
N LEU A 5 8.06 -44.00 -9.43
CA LEU A 5 8.82 -42.99 -8.70
C LEU A 5 8.56 -41.56 -9.23
N LYS A 6 8.35 -41.41 -10.54
CA LYS A 6 7.99 -40.12 -11.17
C LYS A 6 6.60 -39.62 -10.77
N LEU A 7 5.62 -40.52 -10.59
CA LEU A 7 4.26 -40.15 -10.16
C LEU A 7 4.24 -39.67 -8.70
N VAL A 8 5.00 -40.32 -7.82
CA VAL A 8 5.12 -39.93 -6.41
C VAL A 8 5.85 -38.58 -6.26
N ALA A 9 6.88 -38.33 -7.06
CA ALA A 9 7.57 -37.04 -7.07
C ALA A 9 6.65 -35.89 -7.54
N LEU A 10 5.75 -36.12 -8.50
CA LEU A 10 4.82 -35.10 -9.01
C LEU A 10 3.77 -34.67 -7.97
N LEU A 11 3.35 -35.60 -7.10
CA LEU A 11 2.38 -35.33 -6.03
C LEU A 11 2.97 -34.57 -4.84
N LEU A 12 4.30 -34.59 -4.65
CA LEU A 12 4.99 -33.87 -3.58
C LEU A 12 5.22 -32.37 -3.86
N PHE A 13 4.91 -31.88 -5.07
CA PHE A 13 5.04 -30.48 -5.46
C PHE A 13 3.73 -29.69 -5.49
N ILE A 14 2.60 -30.32 -5.13
CA ILE A 14 1.31 -29.61 -5.02
C ILE A 14 1.18 -29.08 -3.58
N ALA A 15 2.10 -28.18 -3.21
CA ALA A 15 1.89 -27.34 -2.05
C ALA A 15 1.05 -26.15 -2.52
N ASP A 16 -0.25 -26.16 -2.24
CA ASP A 16 -1.08 -24.98 -2.41
C ASP A 16 -0.52 -23.86 -1.52
N SER A 17 0.00 -22.82 -2.16
CA SER A 17 0.38 -21.62 -1.44
C SER A 17 -0.91 -20.98 -0.92
N ASN A 18 -1.03 -20.83 0.40
CA ASN A 18 -2.10 -20.08 1.06
C ASN A 18 -1.91 -18.58 0.79
N GLN A 19 -2.07 -18.16 -0.46
CA GLN A 19 -2.01 -16.77 -0.87
C GLN A 19 -3.40 -16.17 -0.80
N LEU A 20 -3.48 -14.93 -0.29
CA LEU A 20 -4.71 -14.15 -0.34
C LEU A 20 -5.09 -13.89 -1.79
N ASN A 21 -6.11 -14.57 -2.30
CA ASN A 21 -6.55 -14.46 -3.69
C ASN A 21 -7.57 -13.32 -3.88
N ASN A 22 -7.20 -12.09 -3.50
CA ASN A 22 -8.04 -10.89 -3.66
C ASN A 22 -7.76 -10.11 -4.96
N GLY A 23 -6.91 -10.65 -5.85
CA GLY A 23 -6.55 -10.03 -7.13
C GLY A 23 -5.40 -9.01 -7.07
N LEU A 24 -4.90 -8.65 -5.88
CA LEU A 24 -3.77 -7.73 -5.69
C LEU A 24 -2.45 -8.48 -5.47
N GLY A 25 -1.34 -7.74 -5.41
CA GLY A 25 -0.02 -8.29 -5.02
C GLY A 25 0.54 -9.36 -5.96
N ARG A 26 0.12 -9.37 -7.24
CA ARG A 26 0.65 -10.29 -8.27
C ARG A 26 2.12 -10.02 -8.58
N THR A 27 2.56 -8.79 -8.39
CA THR A 27 3.96 -8.37 -8.29
C THR A 27 4.14 -7.57 -6.99
N PRO A 28 5.37 -7.42 -6.48
CA PRO A 28 5.61 -6.49 -5.38
C PRO A 28 5.09 -5.09 -5.72
N GLN A 29 4.35 -4.48 -4.80
CA GLN A 29 3.86 -3.12 -4.96
C GLN A 29 5.01 -2.11 -4.94
N MET A 30 4.89 -1.07 -5.74
CA MET A 30 5.88 0.00 -5.83
C MET A 30 5.21 1.33 -5.53
N GLY A 31 5.87 2.17 -4.73
CA GLY A 31 5.29 3.43 -4.27
C GLY A 31 6.21 4.19 -3.33
N TRP A 32 5.63 5.16 -2.65
CA TRP A 32 6.27 6.02 -1.67
C TRP A 32 5.52 5.94 -0.33
N ASN A 33 6.23 6.19 0.76
CA ASN A 33 5.68 6.30 2.11
C ASN A 33 6.28 7.53 2.82
N SER A 34 5.46 8.25 3.58
CA SER A 34 5.85 9.50 4.24
C SER A 34 6.87 9.36 5.37
N TRP A 35 6.91 8.21 6.04
CA TRP A 35 7.54 8.04 7.35
C TRP A 35 9.04 8.36 7.37
N ASN A 36 9.81 7.74 6.47
CA ASN A 36 11.27 7.78 6.52
C ASN A 36 11.86 9.21 6.44
N HIS A 37 11.10 10.17 5.90
CA HIS A 37 11.55 11.55 5.78
C HIS A 37 10.75 12.52 6.66
N PHE A 38 9.43 12.35 6.76
CA PHE A 38 8.55 13.36 7.36
C PHE A 38 8.10 13.00 8.78
N GLY A 39 8.10 11.72 9.17
CA GLY A 39 7.48 11.29 10.43
C GLY A 39 6.04 11.83 10.56
N CYS A 40 5.71 12.43 11.70
CA CYS A 40 4.39 13.07 11.91
C CYS A 40 4.20 14.42 11.20
N ASN A 41 5.21 14.97 10.53
CA ASN A 41 5.11 16.30 9.89
C ASN A 41 4.50 16.19 8.49
N ILE A 42 3.27 15.70 8.42
CA ILE A 42 2.51 15.50 7.18
C ILE A 42 1.24 16.37 7.16
N ASN A 43 0.82 16.77 5.96
CA ASN A 43 -0.43 17.48 5.73
C ASN A 43 -0.90 17.26 4.28
N GLU A 44 -2.14 17.65 4.00
CA GLU A 44 -2.80 17.51 2.70
C GLU A 44 -1.95 18.03 1.53
N LYS A 45 -1.39 19.24 1.69
CA LYS A 45 -0.56 19.86 0.65
C LYS A 45 0.69 19.03 0.36
N LEU A 46 1.37 18.52 1.38
CA LEU A 46 2.56 17.68 1.20
C LEU A 46 2.22 16.40 0.42
N ILE A 47 1.13 15.73 0.79
CA ILE A 47 0.71 14.48 0.15
C ILE A 47 0.33 14.72 -1.31
N GLN A 48 -0.45 15.77 -1.60
CA GLN A 48 -0.81 16.16 -2.97
C GLN A 48 0.43 16.49 -3.81
N GLN A 49 1.34 17.33 -3.29
CA GLN A 49 2.57 17.70 -4.00
C GLN A 49 3.48 16.49 -4.25
N THR A 50 3.50 15.52 -3.33
CA THR A 50 4.26 14.28 -3.50
C THR A 50 3.67 13.43 -4.62
N ALA A 51 2.34 13.30 -4.67
CA ALA A 51 1.65 12.60 -5.76
C ALA A 51 1.91 13.26 -7.12
N ASP A 52 1.79 14.59 -7.20
CA ASP A 52 2.11 15.37 -8.40
C ASP A 52 3.56 15.16 -8.85
N THR A 53 4.50 15.13 -7.89
CA THR A 53 5.92 14.92 -8.17
C THR A 53 6.19 13.51 -8.71
N ILE A 54 5.55 12.48 -8.15
CA ILE A 54 5.67 11.10 -8.64
C ILE A 54 5.22 10.99 -10.10
N VAL A 55 4.18 11.73 -10.49
CA VAL A 55 3.73 11.81 -11.89
C VAL A 55 4.72 12.61 -12.74
N ALA A 56 5.04 13.84 -12.33
CA ALA A 56 5.87 14.78 -13.10
C ALA A 56 7.29 14.25 -13.36
N THR A 57 7.83 13.46 -12.44
CA THR A 57 9.17 12.85 -12.58
C THR A 57 9.17 11.54 -13.39
N GLY A 58 8.01 11.03 -13.78
CA GLY A 58 7.88 9.76 -14.50
C GLY A 58 7.95 8.52 -13.62
N LEU A 59 8.04 8.65 -12.29
CA LEU A 59 8.02 7.51 -11.36
C LEU A 59 6.71 6.73 -11.44
N ALA A 60 5.58 7.41 -11.62
CA ALA A 60 4.29 6.76 -11.88
C ALA A 60 4.37 5.85 -13.12
N ALA A 61 4.96 6.33 -14.21
CA ALA A 61 5.15 5.55 -15.44
C ALA A 61 6.13 4.38 -15.26
N ALA A 62 7.09 4.51 -14.34
CA ALA A 62 8.01 3.45 -13.95
C ALA A 62 7.40 2.42 -12.98
N GLY A 63 6.16 2.60 -12.53
CA GLY A 63 5.42 1.65 -11.69
C GLY A 63 5.19 2.08 -10.23
N TYR A 64 5.68 3.25 -9.80
CA TYR A 64 5.43 3.77 -8.44
C TYR A 64 4.01 4.33 -8.35
N GLN A 65 3.06 3.49 -7.96
CA GLN A 65 1.61 3.77 -8.03
C GLN A 65 0.98 4.13 -6.70
N TYR A 66 1.62 3.77 -5.57
CA TYR A 66 1.06 3.98 -4.24
C TYR A 66 1.69 5.18 -3.55
N VAL A 67 0.86 6.08 -3.01
CA VAL A 67 1.26 7.17 -2.11
C VAL A 67 0.70 6.84 -0.74
N ASN A 68 1.54 6.26 0.12
CA ASN A 68 1.12 5.81 1.43
C ASN A 68 1.40 6.90 2.47
N MET A 69 0.33 7.45 3.01
CA MET A 69 0.40 8.28 4.20
C MET A 69 0.58 7.36 5.42
N ASP A 70 1.65 7.59 6.17
CA ASP A 70 1.97 6.81 7.37
C ASP A 70 1.24 7.37 8.60
N ASP A 71 1.77 7.23 9.81
CA ASP A 71 1.10 7.62 11.04
C ASP A 71 0.85 9.15 11.17
N CYS A 72 0.11 9.53 12.22
CA CYS A 72 -0.14 10.90 12.67
C CYS A 72 -1.11 11.73 11.81
N TRP A 73 -1.85 11.13 10.88
CA TRP A 73 -2.91 11.83 10.13
C TRP A 73 -4.23 11.92 10.89
N GLN A 74 -4.43 11.04 11.88
CA GLN A 74 -5.63 10.89 12.68
C GLN A 74 -5.53 11.59 14.04
N VAL A 75 -6.65 12.11 14.55
CA VAL A 75 -6.71 12.81 15.86
C VAL A 75 -7.72 12.23 16.83
N SER A 76 -8.80 11.62 16.35
CA SER A 76 -9.86 11.12 17.22
C SER A 76 -10.73 10.08 16.53
N ARG A 77 -11.76 9.62 17.24
CA ARG A 77 -12.90 8.88 16.68
C ARG A 77 -14.19 9.61 17.04
N ASP A 78 -15.16 9.58 16.14
CA ASP A 78 -16.50 10.11 16.42
C ASP A 78 -17.32 9.18 17.31
N SER A 79 -18.58 9.54 17.58
CA SER A 79 -19.48 8.73 18.42
C SER A 79 -19.74 7.32 17.87
N GLN A 80 -19.50 7.10 16.57
CA GLN A 80 -19.69 5.80 15.91
C GLN A 80 -18.38 5.03 15.76
N GLY A 81 -17.29 5.55 16.32
CA GLY A 81 -15.97 4.94 16.28
C GLY A 81 -15.22 5.19 14.97
N THR A 82 -15.71 6.03 14.06
CA THR A 82 -15.04 6.36 12.80
C THR A 82 -13.85 7.26 13.05
N ILE A 83 -12.69 6.90 12.50
CA ILE A 83 -11.44 7.67 12.62
C ILE A 83 -11.61 9.03 11.95
N GLN A 84 -11.22 10.08 12.66
CA GLN A 84 -11.22 11.46 12.17
C GLN A 84 -9.79 11.89 11.86
N ALA A 85 -9.58 12.43 10.66
CA ALA A 85 -8.31 13.07 10.29
C ALA A 85 -8.14 14.39 11.04
N ASP A 86 -6.89 14.84 11.24
CA ASP A 86 -6.60 16.17 11.76
C ASP A 86 -7.19 17.23 10.82
N PRO A 87 -8.20 18.01 11.23
CA PRO A 87 -8.81 19.02 10.35
C PRO A 87 -7.88 20.19 10.06
N ASN A 88 -6.79 20.38 10.82
CA ASN A 88 -5.80 21.42 10.53
C ASN A 88 -4.79 20.95 9.48
N ALA A 89 -4.41 19.67 9.51
CA ALA A 89 -3.47 19.11 8.54
C ALA A 89 -4.16 18.65 7.24
N PHE A 90 -5.41 18.18 7.35
CA PHE A 90 -6.24 17.68 6.25
C PHE A 90 -7.61 18.37 6.22
N PRO A 91 -7.65 19.69 5.93
CA PRO A 91 -8.89 20.49 5.98
C PRO A 91 -9.97 20.04 5.00
N SER A 92 -9.59 19.39 3.89
CA SER A 92 -10.55 18.84 2.92
C SER A 92 -11.02 17.42 3.30
N GLY A 93 -10.39 16.80 4.31
CA GLY A 93 -10.60 15.41 4.68
C GLY A 93 -9.85 14.43 3.77
N ILE A 94 -9.80 13.15 4.16
CA ILE A 94 -9.11 12.08 3.42
C ILE A 94 -9.74 11.72 2.05
N PRO A 95 -11.08 11.79 1.87
CA PRO A 95 -11.69 11.48 0.56
C PRO A 95 -11.42 12.51 -0.56
N ALA A 96 -10.83 13.66 -0.24
CA ALA A 96 -10.69 14.80 -1.14
C ALA A 96 -9.56 14.66 -2.17
#